data_AF-A0A936EMG8-F1
#
_entry.id   AF-A0A936EMG8-F1
#
_cell.length_a   1.000
_cell.length_b   1.000
_cell.length_c   1.000
_cell.angle_alpha   90.00
_cell.angle_beta   90.00
_cell.angle_gamma   90.00
#
_symmetry.space_group_name_H-M   'P 1'
#
loop_
_entity.id
_entity.type
_entity.pdbx_description
1 polymer ?
#
loop_
_entity_poly.entity_id
_entity_poly.type
_entity_poly.pdbx_seq_one_letter_code
_entity_poly.pdbx_strand_id
1 'polypeptide(L)'
;MYNIPTEGKREIYKDNRVNIPYDIDENRIADNGWTSSDGKRMKDPVDLIADDDELPTGDGFAGDGLSNYEEYRGFKTVMDKKIVHIRTNYEVKDILIMNRNILEDKLKLYKDVSELNVSMINDDQYFIKDGHLIINFNGIGATHVVDQSGLYLIDAKKSDKYMGYCNGGPSIPNNVGTVQIFTETIAAFVRAKNKGVPKANWLIYEVKLQQIIAHELLHGNNVCHHGEGDEGNPSTYDKPNGLRSGNVNCIMRYDNIGYTILSIPETPGAILCDSRAGTGYNEKGKHIKDALLNRGDCIHQLRVSAKGGIPKICGNK
;
A
#
# COMPACT_ATOMS: atom_id res chain seq x y z
N MET A 1 9.52 -30.93 -25.17
CA MET A 1 10.03 -30.20 -26.36
C MET A 1 9.26 -28.90 -26.41
N TYR A 2 9.92 -27.76 -26.20
CA TYR A 2 9.27 -26.46 -26.32
C TYR A 2 9.18 -26.10 -27.81
N ASN A 3 8.00 -25.72 -28.27
CA ASN A 3 7.82 -25.14 -29.60
C ASN A 3 8.61 -23.84 -29.67
N ILE A 4 9.73 -23.86 -30.38
CA ILE A 4 10.46 -22.65 -30.76
C ILE A 4 9.58 -21.95 -31.81
N PRO A 5 9.11 -20.71 -31.59
CA PRO A 5 8.41 -19.96 -32.61
C PRO A 5 9.31 -19.84 -33.84
N THR A 6 8.91 -20.46 -34.93
CA THR A 6 9.55 -20.31 -36.23
C THR A 6 9.09 -18.98 -36.84
N GLU A 7 10.07 -18.17 -37.24
CA GLU A 7 9.95 -16.96 -38.09
C GLU A 7 9.67 -15.61 -37.41
N GLY A 8 10.55 -15.21 -36.48
CA GLY A 8 11.08 -13.84 -36.51
C GLY A 8 12.41 -13.87 -37.27
N LYS A 9 12.47 -13.31 -38.48
CA LYS A 9 13.74 -13.23 -39.22
C LYS A 9 14.69 -12.35 -38.40
N ARG A 10 15.81 -12.92 -37.91
CA ARG A 10 16.93 -12.16 -37.36
C ARG A 10 17.24 -11.01 -38.30
N GLU A 11 16.97 -9.77 -37.89
CA GLU A 11 17.44 -8.62 -38.64
C GLU A 11 18.95 -8.57 -38.46
N ILE A 12 19.68 -8.96 -39.51
CA ILE A 12 21.12 -8.84 -39.54
C ILE A 12 21.39 -7.37 -39.82
N TYR A 13 21.65 -6.62 -38.76
CA TYR A 13 22.09 -5.24 -38.87
C TYR A 13 23.30 -5.15 -39.80
N LYS A 14 23.38 -4.07 -40.59
CA LYS A 14 24.45 -3.85 -41.58
C LYS A 14 25.86 -3.87 -40.95
N ASP A 15 25.96 -3.64 -39.65
CA ASP A 15 27.20 -3.67 -38.86
C ASP A 15 27.45 -5.02 -38.15
N ASN A 16 26.63 -6.04 -38.42
CA ASN A 16 26.66 -7.35 -37.76
C ASN A 16 26.52 -7.30 -36.23
N ARG A 17 25.93 -6.23 -35.66
CA ARG A 17 25.68 -6.19 -34.21
C ARG A 17 24.69 -7.27 -33.80
N VAL A 18 24.83 -7.70 -32.55
CA VAL A 18 23.89 -8.61 -31.88
C VAL A 18 23.42 -7.90 -30.64
N ASN A 19 22.10 -7.80 -30.46
CA ASN A 19 21.53 -7.25 -29.24
C ASN A 19 21.54 -8.35 -28.17
N ILE A 20 22.04 -8.00 -26.98
CA ILE A 20 21.94 -8.82 -25.77
C ILE A 20 21.28 -7.93 -24.71
N PRO A 21 20.04 -8.22 -24.30
CA PRO A 21 19.18 -9.34 -24.70
C PRO A 21 18.77 -9.30 -26.18
N TYR A 22 18.27 -10.42 -26.70
CA TYR A 22 17.67 -10.49 -28.03
C TYR A 22 16.43 -9.59 -28.08
N ASP A 23 16.49 -8.60 -28.96
CA ASP A 23 15.59 -7.45 -29.06
C ASP A 23 15.63 -7.02 -30.54
N ILE A 24 14.64 -7.44 -31.32
CA ILE A 24 14.56 -7.15 -32.77
C ILE A 24 13.97 -5.77 -33.01
N ASP A 25 13.00 -5.34 -32.21
CA ASP A 25 12.29 -4.07 -32.41
C ASP A 25 13.00 -2.87 -31.76
N GLU A 26 14.12 -3.12 -31.08
CA GLU A 26 14.97 -2.15 -30.39
C GLU A 26 14.22 -1.38 -29.28
N ASN A 27 13.17 -2.00 -28.73
CA ASN A 27 12.38 -1.43 -27.64
C ASN A 27 13.07 -1.56 -26.26
N ARG A 28 14.25 -2.21 -26.22
CA ARG A 28 15.12 -2.44 -25.04
C ARG A 28 14.59 -3.48 -24.05
N ILE A 29 13.51 -4.15 -24.40
CA ILE A 29 12.95 -5.32 -23.73
C ILE A 29 13.32 -6.54 -24.57
N ALA A 30 13.46 -7.70 -23.93
CA ALA A 30 13.72 -8.92 -24.68
C ALA A 30 12.45 -9.33 -25.45
N ASP A 31 12.55 -9.70 -26.73
CA ASP A 31 11.39 -10.11 -27.56
C ASP A 31 10.59 -11.27 -26.95
N ASN A 32 11.25 -12.11 -26.14
CA ASN A 32 10.60 -13.22 -25.44
C ASN A 32 9.95 -12.80 -24.11
N GLY A 33 10.00 -11.52 -23.75
CA GLY A 33 9.62 -10.96 -22.47
C GLY A 33 10.49 -11.45 -21.30
N TRP A 34 9.92 -11.46 -20.10
CA TRP A 34 10.63 -11.84 -18.87
C TRP A 34 9.77 -12.66 -17.93
N THR A 35 10.40 -13.21 -16.90
CA THR A 35 9.70 -13.81 -15.76
C THR A 35 9.71 -12.82 -14.61
N SER A 36 8.54 -12.42 -14.13
CA SER A 36 8.35 -11.52 -13.00
C SER A 36 8.62 -12.23 -11.67
N SER A 37 8.67 -11.46 -10.58
CA SER A 37 9.00 -11.92 -9.23
C SER A 37 8.01 -12.95 -8.67
N ASP A 38 6.75 -12.89 -9.10
CA ASP A 38 5.70 -13.87 -8.81
C ASP A 38 5.80 -15.16 -9.66
N GLY A 39 6.80 -15.25 -10.55
CA GLY A 39 7.04 -16.39 -11.43
C GLY A 39 6.21 -16.38 -12.72
N LYS A 40 5.39 -15.35 -12.95
CA LYS A 40 4.60 -15.23 -14.17
C LYS A 40 5.48 -14.86 -15.37
N ARG A 41 5.10 -15.36 -16.55
CA ARG A 41 5.76 -14.98 -17.81
C ARG A 41 5.08 -13.74 -18.38
N MET A 42 5.80 -12.63 -18.39
CA MET A 42 5.40 -11.39 -19.05
C MET A 42 5.81 -11.44 -20.52
N LYS A 43 4.93 -10.95 -21.39
CA LYS A 43 5.23 -10.80 -22.83
C LYS A 43 5.95 -9.48 -23.05
N ASP A 44 6.74 -9.42 -24.11
CA ASP A 44 7.28 -8.18 -24.63
C ASP A 44 6.14 -7.21 -25.01
N PRO A 45 6.03 -6.05 -24.34
CA PRO A 45 4.99 -5.07 -24.60
C PRO A 45 5.37 -4.14 -25.76
N VAL A 46 4.37 -3.70 -26.53
CA VAL A 46 4.58 -2.81 -27.68
C VAL A 46 5.00 -1.40 -27.24
N ASP A 47 4.46 -0.90 -26.13
CA ASP A 47 4.76 0.41 -25.59
C ASP A 47 5.63 0.29 -24.33
N LEU A 48 6.89 0.68 -24.46
CA LEU A 48 7.86 0.59 -23.38
C LEU A 48 7.66 1.63 -22.27
N ILE A 49 6.89 2.70 -22.52
CA ILE A 49 6.54 3.74 -21.53
C ILE A 49 5.11 3.60 -21.00
N ALA A 50 4.37 2.57 -21.39
CA ALA A 50 3.07 2.31 -20.75
C ALA A 50 3.26 1.95 -19.26
N ASP A 51 2.29 2.39 -18.45
CA ASP A 51 2.21 2.26 -16.98
C ASP A 51 0.72 2.06 -16.69
N ASP A 52 0.21 0.91 -17.13
CA ASP A 52 -1.21 0.62 -17.28
C ASP A 52 -1.64 -0.57 -16.38
N ASP A 53 -0.94 -0.74 -15.24
CA ASP A 53 -1.25 -1.73 -14.21
C ASP A 53 -2.66 -1.55 -13.66
N GLU A 54 -3.58 -2.44 -14.05
CA GLU A 54 -5.00 -2.29 -13.69
C GLU A 54 -5.34 -2.93 -12.33
N LEU A 55 -4.56 -3.91 -11.87
CA LEU A 55 -4.88 -4.67 -10.65
C LEU A 55 -4.02 -4.25 -9.46
N PRO A 56 -4.57 -4.24 -8.23
CA PRO A 56 -6.01 -4.17 -7.93
C PRO A 56 -6.66 -2.92 -8.54
N THR A 57 -7.96 -3.01 -8.81
CA THR A 57 -8.74 -1.86 -9.27
C THR A 57 -8.97 -0.91 -8.09
N GLY A 58 -8.28 0.23 -8.15
CA GLY A 58 -8.34 1.27 -7.12
C GLY A 58 -9.33 2.38 -7.47
N ASP A 59 -8.87 3.63 -7.45
CA ASP A 59 -9.68 4.83 -7.73
C ASP A 59 -9.96 5.10 -9.21
N GLY A 60 -9.84 4.08 -10.06
CA GLY A 60 -10.03 4.15 -11.50
C GLY A 60 -8.82 4.65 -12.29
N PHE A 61 -7.68 4.88 -11.62
CA PHE A 61 -6.42 5.16 -12.31
C PHE A 61 -5.54 3.92 -12.37
N ALA A 62 -5.12 3.60 -13.59
CA ALA A 62 -4.15 2.57 -13.88
C ALA A 62 -2.73 3.02 -13.54
N GLY A 63 -1.84 2.04 -13.43
CA GLY A 63 -0.42 2.26 -13.20
C GLY A 63 -0.04 2.43 -11.74
N ASP A 64 1.23 2.24 -11.49
CA ASP A 64 1.89 2.44 -10.20
C ASP A 64 3.04 3.46 -10.27
N GLY A 65 3.33 3.99 -11.47
CA GLY A 65 4.43 4.91 -11.74
C GLY A 65 5.65 4.25 -12.38
N LEU A 66 5.58 2.95 -12.69
CA LEU A 66 6.61 2.20 -13.41
C LEU A 66 6.22 2.01 -14.86
N SER A 67 7.13 2.39 -15.75
CA SER A 67 7.01 1.95 -17.14
C SER A 67 7.26 0.45 -17.31
N ASN A 68 6.69 -0.14 -18.35
CA ASN A 68 7.02 -1.48 -18.82
C ASN A 68 8.53 -1.75 -18.91
N TYR A 69 9.32 -0.76 -19.35
CA TYR A 69 10.77 -0.90 -19.36
C TYR A 69 11.36 -0.95 -17.94
N GLU A 70 10.89 -0.09 -17.02
CA GLU A 70 11.36 -0.05 -15.63
C GLU A 70 11.08 -1.36 -14.90
N GLU A 71 9.90 -1.93 -15.13
CA GLU A 71 9.53 -3.26 -14.66
C GLU A 71 10.43 -4.37 -15.22
N TYR A 72 10.69 -4.34 -16.53
CA TYR A 72 11.55 -5.29 -17.21
C TYR A 72 13.02 -5.21 -16.74
N ARG A 73 13.59 -4.00 -16.61
CA ARG A 73 14.95 -3.84 -16.06
C ARG A 73 15.00 -4.27 -14.60
N GLY A 74 13.88 -4.15 -13.90
CA GLY A 74 13.71 -4.58 -12.54
C GLY A 74 14.42 -3.71 -11.50
N PHE A 75 14.34 -4.16 -10.26
CA PHE A 75 14.77 -3.44 -9.07
C PHE A 75 15.60 -4.34 -8.17
N LYS A 76 16.49 -3.72 -7.40
CA LYS A 76 17.11 -4.38 -6.25
C LYS A 76 16.16 -4.22 -5.08
N THR A 77 15.77 -5.32 -4.46
CA THR A 77 14.90 -5.37 -3.28
C THR A 77 15.55 -6.19 -2.17
N VAL A 78 14.96 -6.16 -0.99
CA VAL A 78 15.37 -6.95 0.17
C VAL A 78 14.42 -8.12 0.32
N MET A 79 14.95 -9.35 0.31
CA MET A 79 14.21 -10.57 0.61
C MET A 79 15.05 -11.44 1.54
N ASP A 80 14.50 -11.88 2.67
CA ASP A 80 15.21 -12.65 3.70
C ASP A 80 16.55 -12.00 4.11
N LYS A 81 16.53 -10.67 4.28
CA LYS A 81 17.70 -9.83 4.61
C LYS A 81 18.83 -9.86 3.58
N LYS A 82 18.55 -10.31 2.35
CA LYS A 82 19.51 -10.30 1.22
C LYS A 82 19.02 -9.36 0.13
N ILE A 83 19.97 -8.75 -0.56
CA ILE A 83 19.68 -7.99 -1.76
C ILE A 83 19.45 -8.96 -2.91
N VAL A 84 18.27 -8.87 -3.52
CA VAL A 84 17.89 -9.66 -4.68
C VAL A 84 17.47 -8.73 -5.81
N HIS A 85 17.74 -9.12 -7.05
CA HIS A 85 17.18 -8.44 -8.21
C HIS A 85 15.85 -9.11 -8.57
N ILE A 86 14.82 -8.30 -8.77
CA ILE A 86 13.50 -8.75 -9.20
C ILE A 86 13.07 -7.96 -10.43
N ARG A 87 12.22 -8.56 -11.26
CA ARG A 87 11.44 -7.87 -12.29
C ARG A 87 9.97 -7.91 -11.89
N THR A 88 9.23 -6.85 -12.15
CA THR A 88 7.82 -6.72 -11.73
C THR A 88 6.87 -7.18 -12.83
N ASN A 89 5.56 -7.01 -12.63
CA ASN A 89 4.50 -7.56 -13.47
C ASN A 89 3.51 -6.44 -13.83
N TYR A 90 3.57 -5.93 -15.07
CA TYR A 90 2.75 -4.79 -15.58
C TYR A 90 1.23 -4.98 -15.54
N GLU A 91 0.74 -6.11 -15.06
CA GLU A 91 -0.69 -6.31 -14.83
C GLU A 91 -1.10 -6.00 -13.40
N VAL A 92 -0.15 -5.88 -12.46
CA VAL A 92 -0.38 -5.72 -11.02
C VAL A 92 0.49 -4.62 -10.46
N LYS A 93 -0.14 -3.60 -9.87
CA LYS A 93 0.52 -2.46 -9.23
C LYS A 93 1.52 -2.92 -8.16
N ASP A 94 2.74 -2.44 -8.28
CA ASP A 94 3.84 -2.60 -7.36
C ASP A 94 3.95 -1.41 -6.40
N ILE A 95 4.26 -1.68 -5.13
CA ILE A 95 4.66 -0.67 -4.15
C ILE A 95 5.95 -1.11 -3.46
N LEU A 96 6.92 -0.21 -3.42
CA LEU A 96 8.15 -0.45 -2.69
C LEU A 96 8.11 0.25 -1.34
N ILE A 97 8.47 -0.49 -0.29
CA ILE A 97 8.46 0.00 1.09
C ILE A 97 9.87 -0.03 1.65
N MET A 98 10.37 1.14 2.05
CA MET A 98 11.55 1.21 2.91
C MET A 98 11.16 0.88 4.35
N ASN A 99 11.73 -0.19 4.91
CA ASN A 99 11.47 -0.64 6.28
C ASN A 99 12.78 -0.85 7.03
N ARG A 100 13.24 0.19 7.75
CA ARG A 100 14.52 0.15 8.47
C ARG A 100 14.49 -0.73 9.72
N ASN A 101 13.32 -0.98 10.30
CA ASN A 101 13.19 -1.52 11.65
C ASN A 101 12.65 -2.97 11.69
N ILE A 102 12.73 -3.70 10.58
CA ILE A 102 12.39 -5.14 10.48
C ILE A 102 10.93 -5.40 10.91
N LEU A 103 9.99 -4.64 10.35
CA LEU A 103 8.54 -4.93 10.46
C LEU A 103 8.03 -5.82 9.31
N GLU A 104 8.93 -6.51 8.60
CA GLU A 104 8.62 -7.24 7.36
C GLU A 104 7.56 -8.33 7.58
N ASP A 105 7.70 -9.12 8.65
CA ASP A 105 6.73 -10.15 9.02
C ASP A 105 5.37 -9.58 9.47
N LYS A 106 5.29 -8.25 9.65
CA LYS A 106 4.07 -7.53 10.03
C LYS A 106 3.34 -6.90 8.85
N LEU A 107 3.87 -7.02 7.62
CA LEU A 107 3.22 -6.50 6.42
C LEU A 107 2.16 -7.44 5.85
N LYS A 108 2.01 -8.65 6.40
CA LYS A 108 1.12 -9.68 5.84
C LYS A 108 -0.29 -9.16 5.60
N LEU A 109 -0.91 -8.55 6.61
CA LEU A 109 -2.27 -8.02 6.48
C LEU A 109 -2.38 -6.94 5.40
N TYR A 110 -1.40 -6.04 5.29
CA TYR A 110 -1.37 -5.01 4.25
C TYR A 110 -1.32 -5.65 2.85
N LYS A 111 -0.44 -6.62 2.64
CA LYS A 111 -0.34 -7.37 1.38
C LYS A 111 -1.66 -8.06 1.05
N ASP A 112 -2.23 -8.77 2.02
CA ASP A 112 -3.46 -9.54 1.83
C ASP A 112 -4.65 -8.63 1.46
N VAL A 113 -4.81 -7.47 2.10
CA VAL A 113 -5.99 -6.62 1.90
C VAL A 113 -5.86 -5.60 0.79
N SER A 114 -4.64 -5.17 0.47
CA SER A 114 -4.40 -4.25 -0.65
C SER A 114 -4.26 -4.99 -1.97
N GLU A 115 -3.87 -6.27 -1.95
CA GLU A 115 -3.56 -7.07 -3.15
C GLU A 115 -2.44 -6.48 -4.02
N LEU A 116 -1.72 -5.47 -3.52
CA LEU A 116 -0.54 -4.90 -4.17
C LEU A 116 0.63 -5.87 -4.15
N ASN A 117 1.48 -5.78 -5.16
CA ASN A 117 2.77 -6.43 -5.14
C ASN A 117 3.73 -5.61 -4.26
N VAL A 118 4.03 -6.10 -3.05
CA VAL A 118 4.80 -5.34 -2.06
C VAL A 118 6.23 -5.84 -1.97
N SER A 119 7.15 -4.98 -2.39
CA SER A 119 8.59 -5.21 -2.39
C SER A 119 9.30 -4.36 -1.34
N MET A 120 10.31 -4.91 -0.68
CA MET A 120 11.06 -4.18 0.35
C MET A 120 12.32 -3.54 -0.23
N ILE A 121 12.65 -2.35 0.24
CA ILE A 121 13.89 -1.65 -0.11
C ILE A 121 14.64 -1.13 1.13
N ASN A 122 15.92 -0.80 0.94
CA ASN A 122 16.81 -0.23 1.94
C ASN A 122 17.43 1.10 1.46
N ASP A 123 18.33 1.65 2.28
CA ASP A 123 19.00 2.94 2.08
C ASP A 123 19.82 3.07 0.78
N ASP A 124 20.16 1.96 0.13
CA ASP A 124 20.96 1.95 -1.09
C ASP A 124 20.12 1.81 -2.37
N GLN A 125 18.78 1.79 -2.24
CA GLN A 125 17.85 1.41 -3.31
C GLN A 125 16.87 2.52 -3.69
N TYR A 126 17.07 3.74 -3.18
CA TYR A 126 16.29 4.93 -3.55
C TYR A 126 17.16 6.18 -3.59
N PHE A 127 16.57 7.26 -4.10
CA PHE A 127 17.12 8.60 -4.08
C PHE A 127 16.12 9.54 -3.40
N ILE A 128 16.59 10.40 -2.48
CA ILE A 128 15.73 11.43 -1.89
C ILE A 128 15.73 12.66 -2.80
N LYS A 129 14.57 13.00 -3.36
CA LYS A 129 14.34 14.21 -4.16
C LYS A 129 13.19 14.99 -3.54
N ASP A 130 13.43 16.24 -3.17
CA ASP A 130 12.41 17.13 -2.57
C ASP A 130 11.69 16.53 -1.34
N GLY A 131 12.37 15.67 -0.58
CA GLY A 131 11.80 14.98 0.58
C GLY A 131 11.04 13.69 0.27
N HIS A 132 10.99 13.27 -1.00
CA HIS A 132 10.31 12.06 -1.46
C HIS A 132 11.32 10.95 -1.80
N LEU A 133 10.89 9.70 -1.56
CA LEU A 133 11.70 8.50 -1.72
C LEU A 133 11.56 7.96 -3.14
N ILE A 134 12.34 8.47 -4.09
CA ILE A 134 12.25 8.11 -5.50
C ILE A 134 12.95 6.78 -5.76
N ILE A 135 12.23 5.82 -6.32
CA ILE A 135 12.73 4.44 -6.49
C ILE A 135 13.17 4.13 -7.92
N ASN A 136 12.65 4.84 -8.91
CA ASN A 136 13.01 4.71 -10.32
C ASN A 136 13.99 5.80 -10.78
N PHE A 137 14.84 6.28 -9.86
CA PHE A 137 15.82 7.36 -10.08
C PHE A 137 16.87 7.10 -11.18
N ASN A 138 17.08 5.84 -11.56
CA ASN A 138 17.97 5.45 -12.67
C ASN A 138 17.25 5.41 -14.03
N GLY A 139 16.05 5.98 -14.12
CA GLY A 139 15.33 6.14 -15.38
C GLY A 139 16.05 7.10 -16.35
N ILE A 140 15.79 6.90 -17.65
CA ILE A 140 16.12 7.88 -18.69
C ILE A 140 14.82 8.34 -19.32
N GLY A 141 14.74 9.59 -19.77
CA GLY A 141 13.47 10.17 -20.24
C GLY A 141 12.81 9.43 -21.41
N ALA A 142 13.54 8.57 -22.12
CA ALA A 142 12.99 7.71 -23.16
C ALA A 142 12.20 6.50 -22.63
N THR A 143 12.35 6.13 -21.34
CA THR A 143 11.83 4.89 -20.75
C THR A 143 11.21 5.14 -19.36
N HIS A 144 10.72 6.35 -19.12
CA HIS A 144 10.33 6.81 -17.79
C HIS A 144 9.10 7.69 -17.94
N VAL A 145 8.08 7.44 -17.12
CA VAL A 145 6.80 8.14 -17.19
C VAL A 145 6.75 9.25 -16.15
N VAL A 146 6.92 8.88 -14.88
CA VAL A 146 6.88 9.76 -13.72
C VAL A 146 7.85 9.27 -12.65
N ASP A 147 8.31 10.18 -11.79
CA ASP A 147 9.03 9.79 -10.58
C ASP A 147 8.07 8.96 -9.71
N GLN A 148 8.41 7.69 -9.47
CA GLN A 148 7.66 6.84 -8.55
C GLN A 148 8.27 6.97 -7.15
N SER A 149 7.42 7.22 -6.16
CA SER A 149 7.84 7.23 -4.75
C SER A 149 7.47 5.94 -4.02
N GLY A 150 8.39 5.42 -3.22
CA GLY A 150 8.09 4.37 -2.24
C GLY A 150 7.53 4.94 -0.93
N LEU A 151 7.05 4.06 -0.05
CA LEU A 151 6.64 4.43 1.31
C LEU A 151 7.76 4.19 2.32
N TYR A 152 7.98 5.15 3.23
CA TYR A 152 8.96 5.00 4.30
C TYR A 152 8.29 4.62 5.63
N LEU A 153 8.34 3.33 5.96
CA LEU A 153 7.80 2.76 7.20
C LEU A 153 8.85 2.80 8.33
N ILE A 154 8.50 3.44 9.44
CA ILE A 154 9.35 3.52 10.64
C ILE A 154 8.61 3.12 11.91
N ASP A 155 9.34 2.49 12.83
CA ASP A 155 8.93 2.37 14.23
C ASP A 155 9.40 3.62 15.00
N ALA A 156 8.46 4.53 15.26
CA ALA A 156 8.67 5.77 16.01
C ALA A 156 8.49 5.57 17.52
N LYS A 157 8.34 4.32 17.98
CA LYS A 157 8.26 3.89 19.38
C LYS A 157 7.02 4.37 20.12
N LYS A 158 6.90 5.66 20.41
CA LYS A 158 5.87 6.19 21.32
C LYS A 158 5.25 7.49 20.81
N SER A 159 3.95 7.60 21.03
CA SER A 159 3.15 8.82 20.88
C SER A 159 2.11 8.87 22.00
N ASP A 160 1.80 10.08 22.47
CA ASP A 160 0.76 10.32 23.47
C ASP A 160 -0.65 10.38 22.85
N LYS A 161 -0.74 10.43 21.52
CA LYS A 161 -2.01 10.66 20.79
C LYS A 161 -2.37 9.54 19.83
N TYR A 162 -1.39 8.88 19.22
CA TYR A 162 -1.61 8.01 18.08
C TYR A 162 -0.95 6.65 18.26
N MET A 163 -1.51 5.62 17.63
CA MET A 163 -0.89 4.29 17.49
C MET A 163 -0.11 4.15 16.18
N GLY A 164 -0.52 4.89 15.15
CA GLY A 164 0.19 5.07 13.89
C GLY A 164 -0.07 6.48 13.34
N TYR A 165 0.75 6.92 12.39
CA TYR A 165 0.57 8.19 11.70
C TYR A 165 1.23 8.19 10.32
N CYS A 166 0.42 8.37 9.29
CA CYS A 166 0.87 8.62 7.93
C CYS A 166 1.06 10.13 7.66
N ASN A 167 2.32 10.60 7.66
CA ASN A 167 2.63 12.01 7.46
C ASN A 167 2.37 12.44 6.01
N GLY A 168 1.48 13.41 5.80
CA GLY A 168 0.99 13.82 4.48
C GLY A 168 -0.23 13.03 4.00
N GLY A 169 -0.57 11.93 4.69
CA GLY A 169 -1.71 11.09 4.36
C GLY A 169 -3.08 11.65 4.81
N PRO A 170 -4.18 11.08 4.29
CA PRO A 170 -4.20 10.14 3.17
C PRO A 170 -3.83 10.84 1.86
N SER A 171 -2.92 10.25 1.08
CA SER A 171 -2.48 10.78 -0.22
C SER A 171 -1.74 9.69 -0.99
N ILE A 172 -1.35 9.99 -2.24
CA ILE A 172 -0.48 9.10 -3.03
C ILE A 172 0.93 9.02 -2.42
N PRO A 173 1.70 7.96 -2.69
CA PRO A 173 3.06 7.79 -2.18
C PRO A 173 3.96 9.02 -2.42
N ASN A 174 3.82 9.67 -3.57
CA ASN A 174 4.56 10.88 -3.93
C ASN A 174 4.28 12.10 -3.04
N ASN A 175 3.26 12.08 -2.21
CA ASN A 175 2.91 13.17 -1.29
C ASN A 175 3.06 12.77 0.19
N VAL A 176 3.51 11.54 0.44
CA VAL A 176 3.62 10.98 1.78
C VAL A 176 5.08 11.02 2.22
N GLY A 177 5.31 11.51 3.44
CA GLY A 177 6.65 11.56 4.03
C GLY A 177 7.02 10.23 4.68
N THR A 178 6.62 10.06 5.94
CA THR A 178 6.87 8.83 6.71
C THR A 178 5.56 8.22 7.17
N VAL A 179 5.53 6.90 7.19
CA VAL A 179 4.50 6.08 7.82
C VAL A 179 5.06 5.63 9.16
N GLN A 180 4.54 6.21 10.25
CA GLN A 180 5.07 6.03 11.60
C GLN A 180 4.21 5.06 12.39
N ILE A 181 4.84 4.11 13.06
CA ILE A 181 4.19 3.13 13.93
C ILE A 181 4.72 3.32 15.35
N PHE A 182 3.82 3.46 16.33
CA PHE A 182 4.19 3.68 17.72
C PHE A 182 4.05 2.37 18.51
N THR A 183 5.00 1.45 18.29
CA THR A 183 4.95 0.08 18.83
C THR A 183 4.78 0.00 20.35
N GLU A 184 5.41 0.89 21.11
CA GLU A 184 5.27 0.95 22.56
C GLU A 184 3.90 1.46 22.99
N THR A 185 3.33 2.42 22.26
CA THR A 185 1.96 2.92 22.48
C THR A 185 0.94 1.81 22.19
N ILE A 186 1.11 1.06 21.09
CA ILE A 186 0.26 -0.10 20.76
C ILE A 186 0.36 -1.15 21.87
N ALA A 187 1.57 -1.48 22.34
CA ALA A 187 1.77 -2.46 23.40
C ALA A 187 1.11 -2.01 24.71
N ALA A 188 1.20 -0.72 25.06
CA ALA A 188 0.53 -0.16 26.24
C ALA A 188 -1.00 -0.22 26.11
N PHE A 189 -1.55 0.10 24.93
CA PHE A 189 -2.97 0.01 24.64
C PHE A 189 -3.48 -1.44 24.79
N VAL A 190 -2.78 -2.41 24.20
CA VAL A 190 -3.15 -3.83 24.27
C VAL A 190 -3.12 -4.32 25.72
N ARG A 191 -2.08 -3.97 26.50
CA ARG A 191 -2.00 -4.31 27.93
C ARG A 191 -3.16 -3.71 28.73
N ALA A 192 -3.52 -2.45 28.46
CA ALA A 192 -4.63 -1.79 29.13
C ALA A 192 -5.97 -2.46 28.80
N LYS A 193 -6.21 -2.83 27.53
CA LYS A 193 -7.41 -3.52 27.06
C LYS A 193 -7.57 -4.92 27.65
N ASN A 194 -6.47 -5.64 27.86
CA ASN A 194 -6.51 -6.99 28.41
C ASN A 194 -6.65 -7.02 29.95
N LYS A 195 -6.59 -5.85 30.63
CA LYS A 195 -6.70 -5.78 32.09
C LYS A 195 -8.11 -6.19 32.53
N GLY A 196 -8.20 -7.30 33.27
CA GLY A 196 -9.49 -7.82 33.75
C GLY A 196 -10.28 -8.62 32.71
N VAL A 197 -9.73 -8.83 31.50
CA VAL A 197 -10.36 -9.62 30.45
C VAL A 197 -9.87 -11.07 30.52
N PRO A 198 -10.75 -12.08 30.42
CA PRO A 198 -10.34 -13.49 30.34
C PRO A 198 -9.36 -13.73 29.19
N LYS A 199 -8.34 -14.57 29.41
CA LYS A 199 -7.27 -14.81 28.43
C LYS A 199 -7.75 -15.26 27.04
N ALA A 200 -8.86 -16.00 26.99
CA ALA A 200 -9.49 -16.44 25.74
C ALA A 200 -9.97 -15.27 24.84
N ASN A 201 -10.17 -14.09 25.43
CA ASN A 201 -10.69 -12.90 24.76
C ASN A 201 -9.64 -11.78 24.67
N TRP A 202 -8.36 -12.08 24.90
CA TRP A 202 -7.32 -11.07 24.85
C TRP A 202 -7.16 -10.51 23.43
N LEU A 203 -7.04 -9.19 23.35
CA LEU A 203 -6.51 -8.53 22.17
C LEU A 203 -5.03 -8.94 22.02
N ILE A 204 -4.69 -9.49 20.87
CA ILE A 204 -3.34 -9.97 20.58
C ILE A 204 -2.53 -8.81 20.01
N TYR A 205 -1.37 -8.52 20.62
CA TYR A 205 -0.49 -7.42 20.20
C TYR A 205 -0.12 -7.49 18.73
N GLU A 206 0.28 -8.67 18.25
CA GLU A 206 0.68 -8.88 16.86
C GLU A 206 -0.44 -8.59 15.86
N VAL A 207 -1.68 -8.96 16.18
CA VAL A 207 -2.83 -8.68 15.31
C VAL A 207 -3.10 -7.18 15.28
N LYS A 208 -3.04 -6.50 16.44
CA LYS A 208 -3.22 -5.05 16.49
C LYS A 208 -2.11 -4.31 15.76
N LEU A 209 -0.86 -4.75 15.89
CA LEU A 209 0.28 -4.17 15.20
C LEU A 209 0.12 -4.28 13.68
N GLN A 210 -0.25 -5.45 13.16
CA GLN A 210 -0.51 -5.62 11.72
C GLN A 210 -1.68 -4.76 11.24
N GLN A 211 -2.76 -4.65 12.02
CA GLN A 211 -3.89 -3.76 11.73
C GLN A 211 -3.43 -2.32 11.55
N ILE A 212 -2.67 -1.78 12.51
CA ILE A 212 -2.18 -0.39 12.46
C ILE A 212 -1.20 -0.18 11.30
N ILE A 213 -0.28 -1.12 11.06
CA ILE A 213 0.64 -1.03 9.93
C ILE A 213 -0.12 -0.98 8.60
N ALA A 214 -1.08 -1.88 8.40
CA ALA A 214 -1.91 -1.89 7.19
C ALA A 214 -2.70 -0.58 7.05
N HIS A 215 -3.32 -0.10 8.14
CA HIS A 215 -4.09 1.13 8.15
C HIS A 215 -3.27 2.35 7.70
N GLU A 216 -2.09 2.55 8.27
CA GLU A 216 -1.25 3.71 7.96
C GLU A 216 -0.62 3.61 6.56
N LEU A 217 -0.26 2.40 6.11
CA LEU A 217 0.22 2.21 4.74
C LEU A 217 -0.87 2.47 3.70
N LEU A 218 -2.12 2.08 3.97
CA LEU A 218 -3.27 2.39 3.13
C LEU A 218 -3.53 3.91 3.03
N HIS A 219 -3.32 4.66 4.11
CA HIS A 219 -3.27 6.13 4.02
C HIS A 219 -2.16 6.63 3.09
N GLY A 220 -1.02 5.94 3.07
CA GLY A 220 0.07 6.19 2.12
C GLY A 220 -0.29 5.89 0.66
N ASN A 221 -1.39 5.18 0.42
CA ASN A 221 -1.93 4.84 -0.90
C ASN A 221 -3.32 5.45 -1.12
N ASN A 222 -3.53 6.67 -0.59
CA ASN A 222 -4.70 7.49 -0.81
C ASN A 222 -6.04 6.92 -0.31
N VAL A 223 -6.01 5.94 0.60
CA VAL A 223 -7.23 5.37 1.17
C VAL A 223 -7.66 6.18 2.39
N CYS A 224 -8.85 6.75 2.34
CA CYS A 224 -9.47 7.46 3.46
C CYS A 224 -10.04 6.49 4.50
N HIS A 225 -10.26 6.99 5.71
CA HIS A 225 -11.08 6.28 6.69
C HIS A 225 -12.46 5.87 6.14
N HIS A 226 -12.99 4.73 6.57
CA HIS A 226 -14.36 4.26 6.29
C HIS A 226 -15.41 5.07 7.07
N GLY A 227 -15.04 5.76 8.14
CA GLY A 227 -15.98 6.54 8.95
C GLY A 227 -15.56 7.98 9.14
N GLU A 228 -16.28 8.66 10.02
CA GLU A 228 -15.89 9.94 10.62
C GLU A 228 -15.78 9.82 12.13
N GLY A 229 -14.95 10.68 12.72
CA GLY A 229 -15.13 11.11 14.11
C GLY A 229 -16.26 12.13 14.18
N ASP A 230 -16.92 12.27 15.34
CA ASP A 230 -18.06 13.18 15.47
C ASP A 230 -17.72 14.66 15.21
N GLU A 231 -18.46 15.30 14.29
CA GLU A 231 -18.48 16.77 14.18
C GLU A 231 -19.08 17.38 15.46
N GLY A 232 -18.27 18.17 16.16
CA GLY A 232 -18.77 19.13 17.16
C GLY A 232 -18.54 18.78 18.63
N ASN A 233 -17.88 17.66 18.99
CA ASN A 233 -17.52 17.47 20.40
C ASN A 233 -16.32 16.54 20.67
N PRO A 234 -15.07 17.05 20.57
CA PRO A 234 -13.86 16.29 20.93
C PRO A 234 -13.78 15.88 22.40
N SER A 235 -14.69 16.36 23.26
CA SER A 235 -14.78 15.95 24.67
C SER A 235 -15.77 14.81 24.94
N THR A 236 -16.47 14.29 23.91
CA THR A 236 -17.43 13.17 24.06
C THR A 236 -17.05 11.88 23.35
N TYR A 237 -15.80 11.77 22.88
CA TYR A 237 -15.20 10.49 22.44
C TYR A 237 -15.27 9.40 23.53
N ASP A 238 -15.59 9.79 24.78
CA ASP A 238 -15.80 8.95 25.96
C ASP A 238 -17.26 8.51 26.23
N LYS A 239 -18.21 8.68 25.29
CA LYS A 239 -19.49 7.96 25.43
C LYS A 239 -19.31 6.48 25.07
N PRO A 240 -20.15 5.55 25.57
CA PRO A 240 -19.92 4.09 25.49
C PRO A 240 -19.91 3.49 24.07
N ASN A 241 -19.87 4.32 23.03
CA ASN A 241 -20.34 4.02 21.69
C ASN A 241 -19.40 4.52 20.58
N GLY A 242 -18.16 4.02 20.56
CA GLY A 242 -17.20 4.30 19.50
C GLY A 242 -17.60 3.75 18.12
N LEU A 243 -17.14 4.42 17.05
CA LEU A 243 -17.42 4.17 15.63
C LEU A 243 -18.89 4.37 15.25
N ARG A 244 -19.20 5.55 14.68
CA ARG A 244 -20.58 5.92 14.29
C ARG A 244 -20.93 5.65 12.82
N SER A 245 -19.94 5.35 11.98
CA SER A 245 -20.14 5.07 10.55
C SER A 245 -19.04 4.14 10.01
N GLY A 246 -19.41 3.25 9.10
CA GLY A 246 -18.50 2.32 8.43
C GLY A 246 -18.60 0.86 8.88
N ASN A 247 -17.87 -0.01 8.17
CA ASN A 247 -17.89 -1.45 8.40
C ASN A 247 -16.92 -1.79 9.53
N VAL A 248 -17.42 -2.47 10.57
CA VAL A 248 -16.58 -2.86 11.71
C VAL A 248 -15.44 -3.77 11.27
N ASN A 249 -15.57 -4.56 10.22
CA ASN A 249 -14.44 -5.40 9.80
C ASN A 249 -13.40 -4.63 8.96
N CYS A 250 -13.69 -3.40 8.54
CA CYS A 250 -12.79 -2.62 7.71
C CYS A 250 -11.58 -2.13 8.51
N ILE A 251 -10.38 -2.32 7.96
CA ILE A 251 -9.13 -1.79 8.55
C ILE A 251 -9.17 -0.27 8.62
N MET A 252 -9.82 0.40 7.67
CA MET A 252 -9.90 1.87 7.58
C MET A 252 -10.94 2.48 8.50
N ARG A 253 -11.59 1.69 9.37
CA ARG A 253 -12.46 2.24 10.42
C ARG A 253 -11.63 3.07 11.41
N TYR A 254 -12.24 4.04 12.08
CA TYR A 254 -11.58 4.74 13.19
C TYR A 254 -11.40 3.78 14.36
N ASP A 255 -10.16 3.42 14.69
CA ASP A 255 -9.89 2.82 15.98
C ASP A 255 -10.13 3.88 17.06
N ASN A 256 -11.20 3.72 17.83
CA ASN A 256 -11.57 4.71 18.85
C ASN A 256 -10.53 4.70 19.97
N ILE A 257 -9.63 5.68 19.95
CA ILE A 257 -8.75 6.04 21.06
C ILE A 257 -9.60 6.83 22.07
N GLY A 258 -10.47 6.14 22.79
CA GLY A 258 -11.25 6.68 23.91
C GLY A 258 -11.02 5.84 25.17
N TYR A 259 -10.82 6.48 26.32
CA TYR A 259 -10.57 5.84 27.62
C TYR A 259 -11.74 4.96 28.08
N THR A 260 -12.94 5.14 27.50
CA THR A 260 -14.17 4.49 27.98
C THR A 260 -14.50 3.15 27.28
N ILE A 261 -13.79 2.74 26.22
CA ILE A 261 -14.07 1.47 25.51
C ILE A 261 -13.29 0.31 26.14
N LEU A 262 -13.20 0.24 27.46
CA LEU A 262 -12.37 -0.76 28.14
C LEU A 262 -13.07 -2.12 28.34
N SER A 263 -14.38 -2.24 28.07
CA SER A 263 -15.18 -3.39 28.50
C SER A 263 -15.56 -4.41 27.42
N ILE A 264 -15.36 -4.13 26.12
CA ILE A 264 -15.71 -5.06 25.04
C ILE A 264 -14.44 -5.41 24.24
N PRO A 265 -14.14 -6.70 24.02
CA PRO A 265 -13.09 -7.12 23.10
C PRO A 265 -13.34 -6.51 21.71
N GLU A 266 -12.40 -5.69 21.24
CA GLU A 266 -12.41 -5.20 19.87
C GLU A 266 -11.86 -6.31 18.97
N THR A 267 -12.61 -6.72 17.95
CA THR A 267 -12.06 -7.51 16.85
C THR A 267 -11.33 -6.56 15.89
N PRO A 268 -10.00 -6.68 15.70
CA PRO A 268 -9.27 -5.86 14.73
C PRO A 268 -9.89 -5.95 13.34
N GLY A 269 -9.98 -4.82 12.64
CA GLY A 269 -10.37 -4.83 11.23
C GLY A 269 -9.38 -5.68 10.43
N ALA A 270 -9.87 -6.42 9.44
CA ALA A 270 -9.07 -7.35 8.65
C ALA A 270 -9.42 -7.35 7.16
N ILE A 271 -10.30 -6.43 6.71
CA ILE A 271 -10.67 -6.29 5.29
C ILE A 271 -10.54 -4.84 4.82
N LEU A 272 -10.41 -4.64 3.51
CA LEU A 272 -10.84 -3.41 2.86
C LEU A 272 -12.30 -3.55 2.47
N CYS A 273 -13.13 -2.55 2.77
CA CYS A 273 -14.52 -2.59 2.37
C CYS A 273 -14.67 -2.20 0.89
N ASP A 274 -15.72 -2.71 0.27
CA ASP A 274 -16.18 -2.47 -1.10
C ASP A 274 -17.46 -1.63 -1.14
N SER A 275 -17.86 -1.08 0.01
CA SER A 275 -19.10 -0.34 0.15
C SER A 275 -19.00 0.72 1.24
N ARG A 276 -19.86 1.72 1.10
CA ARG A 276 -20.06 2.77 2.11
C ARG A 276 -20.86 2.28 3.30
N ALA A 277 -21.43 1.09 3.23
CA ALA A 277 -22.35 0.56 4.23
C ALA A 277 -21.72 0.55 5.62
N GLY A 278 -22.44 1.12 6.59
CA GLY A 278 -22.11 0.96 8.00
C GLY A 278 -22.56 -0.42 8.49
N THR A 279 -21.74 -1.10 9.29
CA THR A 279 -22.14 -2.38 9.92
C THR A 279 -22.04 -2.36 11.45
N GLY A 280 -21.59 -1.25 12.04
CA GLY A 280 -21.36 -1.10 13.48
C GLY A 280 -22.44 -0.33 14.24
N TYR A 281 -22.87 -0.86 15.38
CA TYR A 281 -23.78 -0.24 16.35
C TYR A 281 -23.09 -0.10 17.70
N ASN A 282 -23.73 0.63 18.61
CA ASN A 282 -23.63 0.28 20.02
C ASN A 282 -24.92 0.54 20.80
N GLU A 283 -25.20 -0.46 21.66
CA GLU A 283 -26.27 -0.83 22.61
C GLU A 283 -27.53 0.04 22.87
N LYS A 284 -27.59 1.32 22.47
CA LYS A 284 -28.69 2.23 22.82
C LYS A 284 -29.28 3.04 21.66
N GLY A 285 -28.88 2.79 20.42
CA GLY A 285 -29.30 3.59 19.25
C GLY A 285 -28.75 5.04 19.33
N LYS A 286 -28.60 5.81 18.26
CA LYS A 286 -29.31 5.83 16.97
C LYS A 286 -28.35 6.55 16.00
N HIS A 287 -27.64 5.94 15.07
CA HIS A 287 -28.04 4.98 14.04
C HIS A 287 -26.76 4.38 13.43
N ILE A 288 -26.79 3.15 12.91
CA ILE A 288 -25.87 2.78 11.83
C ILE A 288 -26.14 3.77 10.71
N LYS A 289 -25.10 4.50 10.29
CA LYS A 289 -25.17 5.25 9.03
C LYS A 289 -24.06 4.77 8.12
N ASP A 290 -24.38 4.80 6.83
CA ASP A 290 -23.39 4.69 5.80
C ASP A 290 -22.36 5.80 5.98
N ALA A 291 -21.14 5.50 5.56
CA ALA A 291 -20.06 6.46 5.45
C ALA A 291 -20.48 7.65 4.57
N LEU A 292 -19.88 8.82 4.75
CA LEU A 292 -20.11 9.96 3.85
C LEU A 292 -19.79 9.63 2.39
N LEU A 293 -20.24 10.48 1.46
CA LEU A 293 -20.13 10.26 0.00
C LEU A 293 -18.70 9.93 -0.47
N ASN A 294 -17.69 10.45 0.25
CA ASN A 294 -16.27 10.27 -0.07
C ASN A 294 -15.52 9.33 0.89
N ARG A 295 -16.25 8.53 1.68
CA ARG A 295 -15.72 7.63 2.71
C ARG A 295 -16.29 6.22 2.50
N GLY A 296 -15.61 5.20 3.02
CA GLY A 296 -15.96 3.80 2.74
C GLY A 296 -15.71 3.42 1.30
N ASP A 297 -16.06 2.20 0.91
CA ASP A 297 -15.62 1.66 -0.38
C ASP A 297 -14.09 1.81 -0.55
N CYS A 298 -13.37 1.41 0.50
CA CYS A 298 -11.95 1.70 0.68
C CYS A 298 -11.06 0.99 -0.34
N ILE A 299 -11.48 -0.17 -0.88
CA ILE A 299 -10.72 -0.88 -1.92
C ILE A 299 -10.62 -0.02 -3.20
N HIS A 300 -11.71 0.61 -3.62
CA HIS A 300 -11.75 1.49 -4.79
C HIS A 300 -11.23 2.92 -4.52
N GLN A 301 -10.45 3.11 -3.44
CA GLN A 301 -9.73 4.38 -3.19
C GLN A 301 -8.22 4.23 -3.37
N LEU A 302 -7.73 2.99 -3.46
CA LEU A 302 -6.32 2.69 -3.51
C LEU A 302 -5.67 3.37 -4.71
N ARG A 303 -4.54 4.05 -4.47
CA ARG A 303 -3.76 4.69 -5.52
C ARG A 303 -2.27 4.64 -5.21
N VAL A 304 -1.50 4.22 -6.19
CA VAL A 304 -0.04 4.07 -6.08
C VAL A 304 0.69 5.07 -6.97
N SER A 305 0.21 5.30 -8.19
CA SER A 305 0.84 6.22 -9.13
C SER A 305 0.46 7.68 -8.89
N ALA A 306 1.43 8.56 -9.17
CA ALA A 306 1.20 10.00 -9.38
C ALA A 306 0.72 10.34 -10.80
N LYS A 307 0.58 9.33 -11.68
CA LYS A 307 0.05 9.48 -13.04
C LYS A 307 -1.41 9.90 -12.99
N GLY A 308 -1.66 11.10 -13.51
CA GLY A 308 -2.99 11.69 -13.69
C GLY A 308 -3.68 12.12 -12.39
N GLY A 309 -4.63 13.06 -12.52
CA GLY A 309 -5.59 13.43 -11.47
C GLY A 309 -5.03 14.08 -10.21
N ILE A 310 -5.93 14.68 -9.43
CA ILE A 310 -5.64 15.12 -8.06
C ILE A 310 -6.02 13.94 -7.15
N PRO A 311 -5.15 13.54 -6.19
CA PRO A 311 -5.50 12.53 -5.22
C PRO A 311 -6.84 12.85 -4.53
N LYS A 312 -7.64 11.82 -4.27
CA LYS A 312 -8.93 11.99 -3.58
C LYS A 312 -8.71 12.72 -2.25
N ILE A 313 -9.42 13.83 -2.06
CA ILE A 313 -9.40 14.55 -0.79
C ILE A 313 -10.42 13.88 0.14
N CYS A 314 -9.92 13.34 1.25
CA CYS A 314 -10.77 12.87 2.33
C CYS A 314 -11.50 14.07 2.95
N GLY A 315 -12.84 14.06 2.91
CA GLY A 315 -13.67 15.19 3.39
C GLY A 315 -13.29 15.68 4.79
N ASN A 316 -13.20 17.01 4.92
CA ASN A 316 -12.84 17.84 6.09
C ASN A 316 -11.58 17.38 6.87
N LYS A 317 -10.41 17.91 6.47
CA LYS A 317 -9.34 18.25 7.42
C LYS A 317 -9.62 19.63 8.00
#